data_AF-A0A3S4X6S2-F1
#
_entry.id   AF-A0A3S4X6S2-F1
#
_cell.length_a   1.000
_cell.length_b   1.000
_cell.length_c   1.000
_cell.angle_alpha   90.00
_cell.angle_beta   90.00
_cell.angle_gamma   90.00
#
_symmetry.space_group_name_H-M   'P 1'
#
loop_
_entity.id
_entity.type
_entity.pdbx_description
1 polymer ?
#
loop_
_entity_poly.entity_id
_entity_poly.type
_entity_poly.pdbx_seq_one_letter_code
_entity_poly.pdbx_strand_id
1 'polypeptide(L)'
;MSQPTLLAQAVGERDLFALAHADGRLVVAQADFAPAGGGEPQWRFPLGQDPLAFDPHGHALTLLSLAQVRQGNFLLAAVTDDNRLLLGRFSPTLQGQPAEIPLTTAPQQLLLTPDGRQLYLLTGNQLARYQIEGAHPQLRETRTLGEHPPYRLTALPGGAHY
;
A
#
# COMPACT_ATOMS: atom_id res chain seq x y z
N MET A 1 -14.85 7.54 16.27
CA MET A 1 -13.92 7.08 15.22
C MET A 1 -13.47 8.30 14.45
N SER A 2 -12.16 8.52 14.29
CA SER A 2 -11.62 9.58 13.42
C SER A 2 -11.97 9.26 11.96
N GLN A 3 -12.22 10.27 11.13
CA GLN A 3 -12.47 10.06 9.70
C GLN A 3 -11.17 9.64 8.99
N PRO A 4 -11.24 8.75 7.98
CA PRO A 4 -10.07 8.41 7.19
C PRO A 4 -9.60 9.65 6.40
N THR A 5 -8.29 9.87 6.39
CA THR A 5 -7.64 10.98 5.69
C THR A 5 -7.00 10.55 4.38
N LEU A 6 -6.80 9.25 4.19
CA LEU A 6 -6.14 8.68 3.02
C LEU A 6 -6.82 7.39 2.57
N LEU A 7 -6.93 7.22 1.26
CA LEU A 7 -7.48 6.05 0.59
C LEU A 7 -6.46 5.51 -0.40
N ALA A 8 -6.24 4.19 -0.38
CA ALA A 8 -5.53 3.46 -1.41
C ALA A 8 -6.41 2.35 -1.97
N GLN A 9 -6.33 2.13 -3.28
CA GLN A 9 -6.93 0.97 -3.95
C GLN A 9 -5.82 0.05 -4.43
N ALA A 10 -6.00 -1.26 -4.27
CA ALA A 10 -5.03 -2.22 -4.76
C ALA A 10 -4.98 -2.23 -6.30
N VAL A 11 -3.77 -2.24 -6.85
CA VAL A 11 -3.60 -2.29 -8.30
C VAL A 11 -4.00 -3.68 -8.80
N GLY A 12 -4.89 -3.72 -9.80
CA GLY A 12 -5.37 -4.97 -10.39
C GLY A 12 -6.58 -5.60 -9.68
N GLU A 13 -6.91 -5.13 -8.48
CA GLU A 13 -8.10 -5.54 -7.73
C GLU A 13 -9.11 -4.38 -7.72
N ARG A 14 -10.37 -4.64 -8.10
CA ARG A 14 -11.36 -3.56 -8.22
C ARG A 14 -12.09 -3.27 -6.92
N ASP A 15 -12.04 -4.19 -5.98
CA ASP A 15 -12.85 -4.25 -4.78
C ASP A 15 -12.06 -4.08 -3.50
N LEU A 16 -10.73 -3.99 -3.55
CA LEU A 16 -9.88 -3.97 -2.36
C LEU A 16 -9.29 -2.57 -2.08
N PHE A 17 -9.50 -2.10 -0.87
CA PHE A 17 -9.15 -0.76 -0.41
C PHE A 17 -8.43 -0.77 0.95
N ALA A 18 -7.55 0.21 1.15
CA ALA A 18 -7.04 0.57 2.47
C ALA A 18 -7.42 2.01 2.81
N LEU A 19 -7.96 2.20 4.01
CA LEU A 19 -8.41 3.46 4.57
C LEU A 19 -7.53 3.80 5.76
N ALA A 20 -6.73 4.86 5.65
CA ALA A 20 -5.84 5.28 6.72
C ALA A 20 -6.36 6.53 7.44
N HIS A 21 -6.07 6.58 8.73
CA HIS A 21 -6.42 7.66 9.65
C HIS A 21 -5.20 8.55 9.89
N ALA A 22 -5.45 9.74 10.44
CA ALA A 22 -4.39 10.71 10.77
C ALA A 22 -3.42 10.26 11.88
N ASP A 23 -3.68 9.13 12.55
CA ASP A 23 -2.89 8.60 13.67
C ASP A 23 -2.09 7.34 13.29
N GLY A 24 -1.82 7.14 12.00
CA GLY A 24 -1.02 6.02 11.51
C GLY A 24 -1.74 4.67 11.53
N ARG A 25 -3.04 4.64 11.86
CA ARG A 25 -3.87 3.44 11.80
C ARG A 25 -4.57 3.29 10.46
N LEU A 26 -4.91 2.06 10.10
CA LEU A 26 -5.66 1.79 8.88
C LEU A 26 -6.64 0.63 9.01
N VAL A 27 -7.59 0.57 8.09
CA VAL A 27 -8.50 -0.56 7.88
C VAL A 27 -8.37 -1.02 6.43
N VAL A 28 -8.37 -2.35 6.22
CA VAL A 28 -8.47 -2.93 4.88
C VAL A 28 -9.92 -3.38 4.65
N ALA A 29 -10.54 -2.85 3.62
CA ALA A 29 -11.93 -3.11 3.25
C ALA A 29 -12.01 -3.73 1.85
N GLN A 30 -12.89 -4.71 1.69
CA GLN A 30 -13.16 -5.34 0.40
C GLN A 30 -14.66 -5.27 0.08
N ALA A 31 -15.01 -4.78 -1.11
CA ALA A 31 -16.38 -4.71 -1.57
C ALA A 31 -16.82 -6.05 -2.19
N ASP A 32 -17.76 -6.73 -1.55
CA ASP A 32 -18.36 -7.95 -2.07
C ASP A 32 -19.67 -7.63 -2.78
N PHE A 33 -19.62 -7.39 -4.10
CA PHE A 33 -20.79 -7.00 -4.90
C PHE A 33 -21.68 -8.17 -5.31
N ALA A 34 -21.17 -9.40 -5.25
CA ALA A 34 -21.92 -10.60 -5.63
C ALA A 34 -21.64 -11.74 -4.64
N PRO A 35 -22.15 -11.65 -3.40
CA PRO A 35 -21.93 -12.68 -2.40
C PRO A 35 -22.42 -14.04 -2.90
N ALA A 36 -21.65 -15.09 -2.58
CA ALA A 36 -22.07 -16.47 -2.85
C ALA A 36 -23.43 -16.73 -2.19
N GLY A 37 -24.43 -17.14 -2.98
CA GLY A 37 -25.80 -17.33 -2.51
C GLY A 37 -26.78 -16.20 -2.85
N GLY A 38 -26.36 -15.16 -3.59
CA GLY A 38 -27.26 -14.12 -4.10
C GLY A 38 -27.68 -13.08 -3.05
N GLY A 39 -26.85 -12.87 -2.03
CA GLY A 39 -27.08 -11.87 -0.99
C GLY A 39 -26.87 -10.43 -1.48
N GLU A 40 -27.20 -9.46 -0.61
CA GLU A 40 -26.97 -8.04 -0.88
C GLU A 40 -25.47 -7.69 -0.86
N PRO A 41 -25.02 -6.71 -1.68
CA PRO A 41 -23.65 -6.21 -1.64
C PRO A 41 -23.22 -5.80 -0.23
N GLN A 42 -22.04 -6.24 0.18
CA GLN A 42 -21.55 -6.02 1.55
C GLN A 42 -20.07 -5.62 1.59
N TRP A 43 -19.68 -4.95 2.67
CA TRP A 43 -18.28 -4.67 2.98
C TRP A 43 -17.72 -5.80 3.83
N ARG A 44 -16.62 -6.39 3.36
CA ARG A 44 -15.80 -7.34 4.12
C ARG A 44 -14.58 -6.62 4.65
N PHE A 45 -14.08 -7.07 5.79
CA PHE A 45 -12.89 -6.51 6.43
C PHE A 45 -11.87 -7.63 6.66
N PRO A 46 -11.03 -7.94 5.66
CA PRO A 46 -10.15 -9.10 5.71
C PRO A 46 -9.14 -9.10 6.86
N LEU A 47 -8.83 -7.91 7.41
CA LEU A 47 -7.93 -7.75 8.56
C LEU A 47 -8.66 -7.38 9.86
N GLY A 48 -10.00 -7.40 9.87
CA GLY A 48 -10.82 -6.91 10.98
C GLY A 48 -11.32 -5.48 10.77
N GLN A 49 -12.39 -5.14 11.49
CA GLN A 49 -13.05 -3.82 11.43
C GLN A 49 -12.35 -2.76 12.28
N ASP A 50 -11.63 -3.19 13.32
CA ASP A 50 -10.89 -2.29 14.18
C ASP A 50 -9.63 -1.78 13.46
N PRO A 51 -9.38 -0.46 13.44
CA PRO A 51 -8.18 0.09 12.82
C PRO A 51 -6.90 -0.47 13.43
N LEU A 52 -6.07 -1.08 12.58
CA LEU A 52 -4.77 -1.64 12.97
C LEU A 52 -3.70 -0.54 12.97
N ALA A 53 -2.82 -0.56 13.96
CA ALA A 53 -1.66 0.33 13.99
C ALA A 53 -0.67 -0.09 12.90
N PHE A 54 -0.49 0.77 11.90
CA PHE A 54 0.49 0.55 10.84
C PHE A 54 1.77 1.33 11.11
N ASP A 55 1.69 2.59 11.54
CA ASP A 55 2.83 3.25 12.17
C ASP A 55 2.80 3.03 13.69
N PRO A 56 3.78 2.30 14.28
CA PRO A 56 3.85 2.13 15.73
C PRO A 56 4.13 3.45 16.48
N HIS A 57 4.58 4.49 15.78
CA HIS A 57 4.85 5.80 16.37
C HIS A 57 3.67 6.79 16.28
N GLY A 58 2.58 6.43 15.58
CA GLY A 58 1.36 7.23 15.49
C GLY A 58 1.42 8.45 14.56
N HIS A 59 2.41 8.53 13.68
CA HIS A 59 2.51 9.55 12.64
C HIS A 59 1.48 9.34 11.54
N ALA A 60 1.01 10.44 10.94
CA ALA A 60 0.03 10.35 9.87
C ALA A 60 0.65 9.71 8.62
N LEU A 61 -0.14 8.88 7.92
CA LEU A 61 0.26 8.35 6.62
C LEU A 61 -0.05 9.40 5.54
N THR A 62 0.95 9.76 4.75
CA THR A 62 0.86 10.74 3.65
C THR A 62 0.70 10.07 2.28
N LEU A 63 1.26 8.86 2.12
CA LEU A 63 1.05 7.99 0.96
C LEU A 63 0.76 6.56 1.42
N LEU A 64 -0.04 5.85 0.64
CA LEU A 64 -0.44 4.47 0.95
C LEU A 64 -0.60 3.69 -0.35
N SER A 65 -0.11 2.47 -0.36
CA SER A 65 -0.28 1.50 -1.43
C SER A 65 -0.60 0.14 -0.83
N LEU A 66 -1.47 -0.59 -1.52
CA LEU A 66 -1.92 -1.93 -1.13
C LEU A 66 -1.74 -2.89 -2.30
N ALA A 67 -1.35 -4.12 -2.00
CA ALA A 67 -1.36 -5.23 -2.94
C ALA A 67 -1.85 -6.50 -2.23
N GLN A 68 -2.62 -7.32 -2.95
CA GLN A 68 -2.99 -8.66 -2.51
C GLN A 68 -2.08 -9.67 -3.19
N VAL A 69 -1.08 -10.17 -2.46
CA VAL A 69 -0.05 -11.05 -3.04
C VAL A 69 -0.57 -12.49 -3.20
N ARG A 70 -1.46 -12.91 -2.28
CA ARG A 70 -2.21 -14.16 -2.32
C ARG A 70 -3.54 -13.96 -1.62
N GLN A 71 -4.48 -14.89 -1.78
CA GLN A 71 -5.75 -14.85 -1.05
C GLN A 71 -5.50 -14.70 0.46
N GLY A 72 -6.11 -13.68 1.08
CA GLY A 72 -5.96 -13.37 2.51
C GLY A 72 -4.58 -12.84 2.95
N ASN A 73 -3.65 -12.58 2.02
CA ASN A 73 -2.33 -12.04 2.32
C ASN A 73 -2.11 -10.71 1.62
N PHE A 74 -1.97 -9.68 2.43
CA PHE A 74 -1.87 -8.29 2.00
C PHE A 74 -0.46 -7.78 2.25
N LEU A 75 0.02 -6.97 1.32
CA LEU A 75 1.23 -6.20 1.45
C LEU A 75 0.84 -4.73 1.42
N LEU A 76 1.21 -4.02 2.48
CA LEU A 76 0.93 -2.60 2.66
C LEU A 76 2.25 -1.85 2.68
N ALA A 77 2.31 -0.79 1.90
CA ALA A 77 3.40 0.18 1.95
C ALA A 77 2.80 1.55 2.24
N ALA A 78 3.41 2.31 3.14
CA ALA A 78 3.02 3.70 3.38
C ALA A 78 4.23 4.60 3.58
N VAL A 79 4.01 5.90 3.42
CA VAL A 79 4.97 6.92 3.82
C VAL A 79 4.33 7.74 4.92
N THR A 80 5.05 7.99 5.99
CA THR A 80 4.62 8.82 7.13
C THR A 80 4.92 10.30 6.88
N ASP A 81 4.32 11.19 7.68
CA ASP A 81 4.60 12.63 7.65
C ASP A 81 6.05 13.00 8.08
N ASP A 82 6.71 12.12 8.85
CA ASP A 82 8.10 12.22 9.25
C ASP A 82 9.09 11.56 8.25
N ASN A 83 8.62 11.28 7.03
CA ASN A 83 9.41 10.74 5.92
C ASN A 83 10.00 9.35 6.17
N ARG A 84 9.25 8.42 6.77
CA ARG A 84 9.63 7.00 6.83
C ARG A 84 8.80 6.20 5.84
N LEU A 85 9.45 5.31 5.09
CA LEU A 85 8.79 4.25 4.34
C LEU A 85 8.51 3.09 5.30
N LEU A 86 7.25 2.72 5.40
CA LEU A 86 6.77 1.57 6.14
C LEU A 86 6.36 0.47 5.16
N LEU A 87 6.82 -0.77 5.34
CA LEU A 87 6.40 -1.92 4.55
C LEU A 87 6.07 -3.11 5.46
N GLY A 88 4.84 -3.61 5.39
CA GLY A 88 4.41 -4.72 6.23
C GLY A 88 3.50 -5.72 5.52
N ARG A 89 3.53 -6.97 5.99
CA ARG A 89 2.66 -8.05 5.53
C ARG A 89 1.59 -8.35 6.56
N PHE A 90 0.36 -8.47 6.09
CA PHE A 90 -0.80 -8.67 6.95
C PHE A 90 -1.66 -9.81 6.44
N SER A 91 -2.18 -10.60 7.36
CA SER A 91 -3.21 -11.61 7.14
C SER A 91 -4.11 -11.65 8.38
N PRO A 92 -5.26 -12.35 8.34
CA PRO A 92 -6.10 -12.53 9.52
C PRO A 92 -5.37 -13.12 10.74
N THR A 93 -4.27 -13.85 10.52
CA THR A 93 -3.48 -14.52 11.57
C THR A 93 -2.11 -13.88 11.79
N LEU A 94 -1.71 -12.92 10.95
CA LEU A 94 -0.40 -12.26 11.00
C LEU A 94 -0.59 -10.75 10.96
N GLN A 95 -0.33 -10.10 12.08
CA GLN A 95 -0.13 -8.65 12.12
C GLN A 95 1.37 -8.39 12.03
N GLY A 96 1.87 -8.14 10.83
CA GLY A 96 3.30 -7.88 10.62
C GLY A 96 3.73 -6.59 11.30
N GLN A 97 4.92 -6.59 11.89
CA GLN A 97 5.61 -5.34 12.25
C GLN A 97 6.19 -4.74 10.96
N PRO A 98 5.75 -3.55 10.53
CA PRO A 98 6.27 -2.96 9.31
C PRO A 98 7.77 -2.68 9.43
N ALA A 99 8.53 -3.00 8.39
CA ALA A 99 9.89 -2.55 8.26
C ALA A 99 9.90 -1.04 8.03
N GLU A 100 10.75 -0.32 8.76
CA GLU A 100 10.87 1.13 8.67
C GLU A 100 12.17 1.51 7.98
N ILE A 101 12.08 2.38 6.98
CA ILE A 101 13.23 2.91 6.26
C ILE A 101 13.14 4.42 6.23
N PRO A 102 14.11 5.14 6.81
CA PRO A 102 14.13 6.59 6.74
C PRO A 102 14.35 7.04 5.30
N LEU A 103 13.54 7.99 4.86
CA LEU A 103 13.68 8.66 3.57
C LEU A 103 14.28 10.05 3.81
N THR A 104 15.19 10.46 2.93
CA THR A 104 15.82 11.77 2.99
C THR A 104 14.92 12.90 2.48
N THR A 105 13.85 12.55 1.75
CA THR A 105 12.94 13.53 1.13
C THR A 105 11.56 12.92 1.00
N ALA A 106 10.54 13.74 1.21
CA ALA A 106 9.13 13.36 1.03
C ALA A 106 8.87 12.93 -0.42
N PRO A 107 8.54 11.65 -0.67
CA PRO A 107 8.11 11.20 -1.99
C PRO A 107 6.73 11.77 -2.33
N GLN A 108 6.46 11.94 -3.62
CA GLN A 108 5.14 12.39 -4.11
C GLN A 108 4.25 11.22 -4.52
N GLN A 109 4.83 10.05 -4.83
CA GLN A 109 4.06 8.85 -5.16
C GLN A 109 4.72 7.59 -4.63
N LEU A 110 3.87 6.64 -4.25
CA LEU A 110 4.20 5.32 -3.75
C LEU A 110 3.35 4.30 -4.51
N LEU A 111 3.97 3.26 -5.06
CA LEU A 111 3.27 2.29 -5.89
C LEU A 111 3.80 0.88 -5.65
N LEU A 112 2.95 -0.01 -5.14
CA LEU A 112 3.20 -1.45 -5.11
C LEU A 112 2.71 -2.09 -6.40
N THR A 113 3.50 -3.02 -6.93
CA THR A 113 3.04 -3.89 -8.01
C THR A 113 2.00 -4.90 -7.50
N PRO A 114 1.06 -5.36 -8.36
CA PRO A 114 0.04 -6.34 -7.95
C PRO A 114 0.63 -7.63 -7.37
N ASP A 115 1.78 -8.07 -7.89
CA ASP A 115 2.50 -9.25 -7.42
C ASP A 115 3.21 -9.04 -6.06
N GLY A 116 3.22 -7.81 -5.54
CA GLY A 116 3.88 -7.40 -4.30
C GLY A 116 5.39 -7.59 -4.29
N ARG A 117 6.03 -7.72 -5.46
CA ARG A 117 7.47 -7.94 -5.57
C ARG A 117 8.27 -6.66 -5.75
N GLN A 118 7.63 -5.58 -6.20
CA GLN A 118 8.29 -4.31 -6.47
C GLN A 118 7.53 -3.16 -5.83
N LEU A 119 8.30 -2.18 -5.36
CA LEU A 119 7.81 -0.91 -4.88
C LEU A 119 8.52 0.22 -5.62
N TYR A 120 7.75 1.17 -6.11
CA TYR A 120 8.24 2.37 -6.75
C TYR A 120 7.96 3.58 -5.88
N LEU A 121 8.98 4.41 -5.73
CA LEU A 121 8.95 5.68 -5.02
C LEU A 121 9.37 6.78 -6.00
N LEU A 122 8.51 7.78 -6.17
CA LEU A 122 8.80 8.96 -6.97
C LEU A 122 9.10 10.14 -6.05
N THR A 123 10.28 10.71 -6.19
CA THR A 123 10.75 11.88 -5.44
C THR A 123 11.35 12.91 -6.40
N GLY A 124 10.60 13.96 -6.71
CA GLY A 124 10.96 14.96 -7.71
C GLY A 124 11.04 14.33 -9.09
N ASN A 125 12.24 14.26 -9.64
CA ASN A 125 12.55 13.55 -10.88
C ASN A 125 13.24 12.20 -10.63
N GLN A 126 13.34 11.71 -9.40
CA GLN A 126 13.97 10.44 -9.10
C GLN A 126 12.93 9.34 -8.90
N LEU A 127 13.07 8.26 -9.67
CA LEU A 127 12.33 7.03 -9.52
C LEU A 127 13.21 6.00 -8.82
N ALA A 128 12.92 5.71 -7.56
CA ALA A 128 13.54 4.61 -6.82
C ALA A 128 12.70 3.35 -6.98
N ARG A 129 13.36 2.24 -7.35
CA ARG A 129 12.77 0.91 -7.45
C ARG A 129 13.35 0.02 -6.36
N TYR A 130 12.46 -0.47 -5.50
CA TYR A 130 12.77 -1.43 -4.46
C TYR A 130 12.26 -2.81 -4.87
N GLN A 131 13.08 -3.83 -4.64
CA GLN A 131 12.67 -5.22 -4.71
C GLN A 131 12.25 -5.67 -3.31
N ILE A 132 11.10 -6.32 -3.20
CA ILE A 132 10.58 -6.81 -1.93
C ILE A 132 10.90 -8.29 -1.81
N GLU A 133 11.62 -8.64 -0.74
CA GLU A 133 11.89 -10.02 -0.33
C GLU A 133 11.27 -10.23 1.07
N GLY A 134 10.12 -10.91 1.11
CA GLY A 134 9.32 -10.99 2.32
C GLY A 134 8.64 -9.65 2.65
N ALA A 135 9.06 -9.00 3.73
CA ALA A 135 8.62 -7.66 4.15
C ALA A 135 9.77 -6.64 4.17
N HIS A 136 10.89 -6.97 3.53
CA HIS A 136 12.08 -6.10 3.50
C HIS A 136 12.24 -5.55 2.08
N PRO A 137 12.08 -4.24 1.87
CA PRO A 137 12.35 -3.65 0.58
C PRO A 137 13.85 -3.35 0.46
N GLN A 138 14.46 -3.82 -0.62
CA GLN A 138 15.86 -3.57 -0.97
C GLN A 138 15.90 -2.63 -2.15
N LEU A 139 16.57 -1.48 -2.00
CA LEU A 139 16.77 -0.55 -3.12
C LEU A 139 17.61 -1.24 -4.20
N ARG A 140 17.04 -1.42 -5.40
CA ARG A 140 17.73 -2.01 -6.54
C ARG A 140 18.30 -0.96 -7.47
N GLU A 141 17.55 0.12 -7.66
CA GLU A 141 17.86 1.08 -8.70
C GLU A 141 17.23 2.42 -8.36
N THR A 142 17.97 3.51 -8.61
CA THR A 142 17.43 4.86 -8.64
C THR A 142 17.68 5.42 -10.03
N ARG A 143 16.62 5.85 -10.71
CA ARG A 143 16.69 6.47 -12.03
C ARG A 143 16.27 7.92 -11.95
N THR A 144 17.09 8.80 -12.49
CA THR A 144 16.69 10.18 -12.76
C THR A 144 15.84 10.19 -14.03
N LEU A 145 14.55 10.47 -13.86
CA LEU A 145 13.64 10.87 -14.93
C LEU A 145 14.12 12.23 -15.49
N GLY A 146 13.85 12.51 -16.76
CA GLY A 146 14.37 13.70 -17.45
C GLY A 146 13.96 15.05 -16.84
N GLU A 147 14.01 16.12 -17.63
CA GLU A 147 13.78 17.47 -17.12
C GLU A 147 12.33 17.98 -17.22
N HIS A 148 11.35 17.13 -17.58
CA HIS A 148 9.97 17.54 -17.84
C HIS A 148 8.97 17.03 -16.78
N PRO A 149 8.94 17.62 -15.57
CA PRO A 149 7.87 17.37 -14.61
C PRO A 149 6.52 17.96 -15.08
N PRO A 150 5.37 17.51 -14.55
CA PRO A 150 5.24 16.54 -13.46
C PRO A 150 5.27 15.08 -13.94
N TYR A 151 5.98 14.24 -13.21
CA TYR A 151 5.96 12.80 -13.40
C TYR A 151 4.76 12.18 -12.68
N ARG A 152 4.08 11.24 -13.35
CA ARG A 152 3.07 10.38 -12.74
C ARG A 152 3.38 8.93 -13.06
N LEU A 153 3.39 8.11 -12.01
CA LEU A 153 3.42 6.66 -12.09
C LEU A 153 2.01 6.12 -12.01
N THR A 154 1.73 5.11 -12.81
CA THR A 154 0.51 4.30 -12.72
C THR A 154 0.92 2.86 -13.03
N ALA A 155 0.66 1.94 -12.11
CA ALA A 155 0.80 0.53 -12.43
C ALA A 155 -0.45 0.10 -13.19
N LEU A 156 -0.24 -0.52 -14.34
CA LEU A 156 -1.29 -1.19 -15.09
C LEU A 156 -1.17 -2.68 -14.79
N PRO A 157 -2.27 -3.36 -14.42
CA PRO A 157 -2.24 -4.80 -14.26
C PRO A 157 -1.88 -5.44 -15.61
N GLY A 158 -0.80 -6.21 -15.64
CA GLY A 158 -0.45 -7.03 -16.79
C GLY A 158 -1.36 -8.24 -16.85
N GLY A 159 -1.88 -8.58 -18.03
CA GLY A 159 -2.66 -9.81 -18.22
C GLY A 159 -1.82 -11.04 -17.92
N ALA A 160 -2.31 -11.92 -17.05
CA ALA A 160 -1.75 -13.25 -16.89
C ALA A 160 -2.03 -14.03 -18.19
N HIS A 161 -0.99 -14.25 -19.01
CA HIS A 161 -1.06 -15.31 -20.01
C HIS A 161 -0.84 -16.64 -19.25
N TYR A 162 -1.83 -17.52 -19.44
CA TYR A 162 -2.05 -18.84 -18.86
C TYR A 162 -0.81 -19.74 -18.71
#